data_AF-A0A7N0UL56-F1
#
_entry.id   AF-A0A7N0UL56-F1
#
_cell.length_a   1.000
_cell.length_b   1.000
_cell.length_c   1.000
_cell.angle_alpha   90.00
_cell.angle_beta   90.00
_cell.angle_gamma   90.00
#
_symmetry.space_group_name_H-M   'P 1'
#
loop_
_entity.id
_entity.type
_entity.pdbx_description
1 polymer ?
#
loop_
_entity_poly.entity_id
_entity_poly.type
_entity_poly.pdbx_seq_one_letter_code
_entity_poly.pdbx_strand_id
1 'polypeptide(L)'
;MVTIRADEISNIIRERIEQYNREVQFASDLDKATQNQLARGQRLRELLKQSQSAPLTVEEQIMTIYTGTNGYLDSLEIGQVRKFLVELRNYLKTNKRISKLKL
;
A
#
# COMPACT_ATOMS: atom_id res chain seq x y z
N MET A 1 -16.18 -0.96 54.89
CA MET A 1 -14.83 -0.84 54.31
C MET A 1 -14.65 -2.02 53.37
N VAL A 2 -14.55 -1.79 52.06
CA VAL A 2 -14.35 -2.89 51.10
C VAL A 2 -12.87 -3.25 51.11
N THR A 3 -12.54 -4.49 51.49
CA THR A 3 -11.16 -4.99 51.51
C THR A 3 -10.89 -5.65 50.16
N ILE A 4 -10.20 -4.94 49.27
CA ILE A 4 -9.79 -5.49 47.97
C ILE A 4 -8.65 -6.48 48.24
N ARG A 5 -8.78 -7.71 47.71
CA ARG A 5 -7.76 -8.75 47.90
C ARG A 5 -6.60 -8.53 46.91
N ALA A 6 -5.39 -8.96 47.26
CA ALA A 6 -4.19 -8.70 46.45
C ALA A 6 -4.24 -9.32 45.04
N ASP A 7 -4.96 -10.44 44.88
CA ASP A 7 -5.25 -11.11 43.60
C ASP A 7 -6.14 -10.25 42.68
N GLU A 8 -7.12 -9.54 43.25
CA GLU A 8 -7.99 -8.62 42.50
C GLU A 8 -7.20 -7.43 41.95
N ILE A 9 -6.28 -6.88 42.74
CA ILE A 9 -5.37 -5.80 42.28
C ILE A 9 -4.49 -6.28 41.13
N SER A 10 -3.94 -7.50 41.23
CA SER A 10 -3.09 -8.07 40.19
C SER A 10 -3.84 -8.26 38.86
N ASN A 11 -5.09 -8.72 38.91
CA ASN A 11 -5.92 -8.89 37.72
C ASN A 11 -6.28 -7.55 37.08
N ILE A 12 -6.68 -6.56 37.88
CA ILE A 12 -6.97 -5.21 37.39
C ILE A 12 -5.76 -4.60 36.68
N ILE A 13 -4.55 -4.76 37.25
CA ILE A 13 -3.32 -4.25 36.63
C ILE A 13 -3.04 -4.98 35.30
N ARG A 14 -3.20 -6.31 35.26
CA ARG A 14 -3.01 -7.10 34.03
C ARG A 14 -3.97 -6.65 32.92
N GLU A 15 -5.25 -6.53 33.22
CA GLU A 15 -6.28 -6.07 32.27
C GLU A 15 -5.98 -4.66 31.76
N ARG A 16 -5.54 -3.76 32.65
CA ARG A 16 -5.15 -2.39 32.30
C ARG A 16 -3.94 -2.37 31.35
N ILE A 17 -2.95 -3.23 31.58
CA ILE A 17 -1.78 -3.37 30.70
C ILE A 17 -2.19 -3.91 29.33
N GLU A 18 -3.06 -4.91 29.27
CA GLU A 18 -3.56 -5.44 27.99
C GLU A 18 -4.37 -4.40 27.22
N GLN A 19 -5.21 -3.62 27.90
CA GLN A 19 -5.92 -2.49 27.31
C GLN A 19 -4.94 -1.47 26.75
N TYR A 20 -3.94 -1.05 27.54
CA TYR A 20 -2.93 -0.09 27.11
C TYR A 20 -2.15 -0.60 25.89
N ASN A 21 -1.77 -1.88 25.87
CA ASN A 21 -1.10 -2.49 24.73
C ASN A 21 -1.97 -2.47 23.47
N ARG A 22 -3.29 -2.69 23.58
CA ARG A 22 -4.22 -2.55 22.45
C ARG A 22 -4.29 -1.11 21.94
N GLU A 23 -4.35 -0.13 22.84
CA GLU A 23 -4.36 1.31 22.48
C GLU A 23 -3.06 1.73 21.77
N VAL A 24 -1.90 1.28 22.26
CA VAL A 24 -0.59 1.53 21.63
C VAL A 24 -0.46 0.82 20.28
N GLN A 25 -0.91 -0.44 20.16
CA GLN A 25 -0.91 -1.15 18.87
C GLN A 25 -1.81 -0.46 17.84
N PHE A 26 -3.00 -0.01 18.26
CA PHE A 26 -3.90 0.73 17.37
C PHE A 26 -3.28 2.06 16.89
N ALA A 27 -2.63 2.80 17.80
CA ALA A 27 -1.89 4.01 17.43
C ALA A 27 -0.71 3.70 16.49
N SER A 28 0.03 2.61 16.73
CA SER A 28 1.14 2.17 15.87
C SER A 28 0.66 1.73 14.49
N ASP A 29 -0.45 1.01 14.41
CA ASP A 29 -1.02 0.56 13.15
C ASP A 29 -1.58 1.72 12.32
N LEU A 30 -2.16 2.74 12.98
CA LEU A 30 -2.58 3.98 12.33
C LEU A 30 -1.39 4.75 11.74
N ASP A 31 -0.27 4.81 12.45
CA ASP A 31 0.96 5.45 11.97
C ASP A 31 1.56 4.67 10.79
N LYS A 32 1.66 3.33 10.88
CA LYS A 32 2.12 2.48 9.76
C LYS A 32 1.21 2.58 8.54
N ALA A 33 -0.11 2.57 8.72
CA ALA A 33 -1.06 2.73 7.63
C ALA A 33 -0.89 4.10 6.94
N THR A 34 -0.69 5.15 7.72
CA THR A 34 -0.43 6.52 7.22
C THR A 34 0.90 6.59 6.46
N GLN A 35 1.97 6.01 7.00
CA GLN A 35 3.27 5.92 6.33
C GLN A 35 3.17 5.17 4.99
N ASN A 36 2.45 4.04 4.96
CA ASN A 36 2.22 3.27 3.74
C ASN A 36 1.43 4.05 2.70
N GLN A 37 0.38 4.79 3.11
CA GLN A 37 -0.39 5.65 2.20
C GLN A 37 0.46 6.77 1.61
N LEU A 38 1.29 7.44 2.42
CA LEU A 38 2.21 8.48 1.95
C LEU A 38 3.23 7.91 0.96
N ALA A 39 3.82 6.76 1.29
CA ALA A 39 4.77 6.07 0.44
C ALA A 39 4.14 5.65 -0.90
N ARG A 40 2.88 5.19 -0.91
CA ARG A 40 2.14 4.91 -2.13
C ARG A 40 1.84 6.19 -2.93
N GLY A 41 1.46 7.27 -2.25
CA GLY A 41 1.23 8.58 -2.88
C GLY A 41 2.46 9.12 -3.61
N GLN A 42 3.66 8.91 -3.05
CA GLN A 42 4.92 9.27 -3.70
C GLN A 42 5.15 8.49 -5.01
N ARG A 43 4.84 7.18 -5.02
CA ARG A 43 4.96 6.33 -6.22
C ARG A 43 3.93 6.68 -7.29
N LEU A 44 2.69 6.98 -6.89
CA LEU A 44 1.64 7.46 -7.79
C LEU A 44 2.03 8.79 -8.46
N ARG A 45 2.67 9.71 -7.72
CA ARG A 45 3.21 10.94 -8.30
C ARG A 45 4.29 10.66 -9.34
N GLU A 46 5.18 9.70 -9.09
CA GLU A 46 6.23 9.32 -10.04
C GLU A 46 5.64 8.70 -11.33
N LEU A 47 4.60 7.88 -11.18
CA LEU A 47 3.83 7.30 -12.28
C LEU A 47 3.20 8.36 -13.19
N LEU A 48 2.68 9.46 -12.62
CA LEU A 48 2.04 10.53 -13.38
C LEU A 48 3.02 11.41 -14.17
N LYS A 49 4.32 11.33 -13.88
CA LYS A 49 5.32 12.10 -14.62
C LYS A 49 5.54 11.46 -16.00
N GLN A 50 4.70 11.80 -16.97
CA GLN A 50 4.82 11.35 -18.35
C GLN A 50 6.01 12.02 -19.07
N SER A 51 6.69 11.25 -19.93
CA SER A 51 7.57 11.82 -20.96
C SER A 51 6.68 12.37 -22.08
N GLN A 52 6.87 13.63 -22.46
CA GLN A 52 6.02 14.34 -23.42
C GLN A 52 6.00 13.74 -24.84
N SER A 53 6.86 12.76 -25.13
CA SER A 53 7.12 12.27 -26.48
C SER A 53 6.47 10.92 -26.83
N ALA A 54 5.69 10.30 -25.93
CA ALA A 54 5.10 8.98 -26.18
C ALA A 54 3.68 8.85 -25.57
N PRO A 55 2.62 9.17 -26.35
CA PRO A 55 1.25 8.96 -25.90
C PRO A 55 0.98 7.48 -25.63
N LEU A 56 0.40 7.18 -24.47
CA LEU A 56 0.00 5.83 -24.06
C LEU A 56 -1.37 5.48 -24.64
N THR A 57 -1.54 4.24 -25.08
CA THR A 57 -2.87 3.68 -25.43
C THR A 57 -3.76 3.58 -24.19
N VAL A 58 -5.09 3.47 -24.38
CA VAL A 58 -6.06 3.38 -23.27
C VAL A 58 -5.77 2.17 -22.39
N GLU A 59 -5.41 1.04 -22.98
CA GLU A 59 -5.07 -0.20 -22.29
C GLU A 59 -3.81 -0.03 -21.42
N GLU A 60 -2.80 0.67 -21.95
CA GLU A 60 -1.57 0.99 -21.19
C GLU A 60 -1.85 1.95 -20.03
N GLN A 61 -2.74 2.92 -20.23
CA GLN A 61 -3.15 3.85 -19.18
C GLN A 61 -3.92 3.12 -18.07
N ILE A 62 -4.91 2.31 -18.42
CA ILE A 62 -5.70 1.51 -17.46
C ILE A 62 -4.79 0.61 -16.63
N MET A 63 -3.88 -0.12 -17.28
CA MET A 63 -2.94 -1.00 -16.57
C MET A 63 -1.98 -0.21 -15.66
N THR A 64 -1.47 0.92 -16.14
CA THR A 64 -0.58 1.78 -15.34
C THR A 64 -1.31 2.28 -14.09
N ILE A 65 -2.53 2.78 -14.22
CA ILE A 65 -3.35 3.23 -13.09
C ILE A 65 -3.66 2.07 -12.14
N TYR A 66 -4.13 0.94 -12.68
CA TYR A 66 -4.50 -0.23 -11.89
C TYR A 66 -3.32 -0.77 -11.07
N THR A 67 -2.12 -0.82 -11.65
CA THR A 67 -0.93 -1.29 -10.93
C THR A 67 -0.54 -0.34 -9.79
N GLY A 68 -0.66 0.97 -10.00
CA GLY A 68 -0.37 1.97 -8.97
C GLY A 68 -1.39 2.00 -7.83
N THR A 69 -2.70 1.96 -8.13
CA THR A 69 -3.75 2.14 -7.11
C THR A 69 -3.90 0.93 -6.19
N ASN A 70 -3.70 -0.28 -6.72
CA ASN A 70 -3.81 -1.53 -5.96
C ASN A 70 -2.56 -1.91 -5.17
N GLY A 71 -1.49 -1.09 -5.20
CA GLY A 71 -0.30 -1.30 -4.37
C GLY A 71 0.73 -2.28 -4.95
N TYR A 72 0.60 -2.66 -6.23
CA TYR A 72 1.59 -3.54 -6.88
C TYR A 72 2.98 -2.88 -7.06
N LEU A 73 3.08 -1.58 -6.77
CA LEU A 73 4.34 -0.83 -6.81
C LEU A 73 4.96 -0.62 -5.41
N ASP A 74 4.28 -1.03 -4.34
CA ASP A 74 4.67 -0.66 -2.96
C ASP A 74 6.03 -1.24 -2.55
N SER A 75 6.44 -2.37 -3.13
CA SER A 75 7.74 -3.01 -2.90
C SER A 75 8.89 -2.35 -3.68
N LEU A 76 8.59 -1.48 -4.65
CA LEU A 76 9.61 -0.82 -5.48
C LEU A 76 10.11 0.46 -4.81
N GLU A 77 11.40 0.75 -4.96
CA GLU A 77 11.90 2.09 -4.68
C GLU A 77 11.34 3.09 -5.71
N ILE A 78 11.18 4.36 -5.31
CA ILE A 78 10.57 5.39 -6.17
C ILE A 78 11.30 5.50 -7.53
N GLY A 79 12.63 5.44 -7.52
CA GLY A 79 13.44 5.50 -8.75
C GLY A 79 13.23 4.33 -9.71
N GLN A 80 12.70 3.20 -9.23
CA GLN A 80 12.46 1.99 -10.02
C GLN A 80 11.08 1.99 -10.69
N VAL A 81 10.13 2.78 -10.18
CA VAL A 81 8.72 2.79 -10.64
C VAL A 81 8.61 3.01 -12.15
N ARG A 82 9.32 4.02 -12.69
CA ARG A 82 9.26 4.33 -14.12
C ARG A 82 9.81 3.22 -14.99
N LYS A 83 10.95 2.64 -14.60
CA LYS A 83 11.59 1.53 -15.33
C LYS A 83 10.66 0.33 -15.37
N PHE A 84 10.10 -0.04 -14.23
CA PHE A 84 9.11 -1.12 -14.13
C PHE A 84 7.90 -0.90 -15.05
N LEU A 85 7.32 0.31 -15.08
CA LEU A 85 6.17 0.61 -15.93
C LEU A 85 6.50 0.51 -17.43
N VAL A 86 7.71 0.90 -17.84
CA VAL A 86 8.18 0.72 -19.22
C VAL A 86 8.30 -0.77 -19.57
N GLU A 87 8.95 -1.54 -18.70
CA GLU A 87 9.14 -2.98 -18.89
C GLU A 87 7.80 -3.74 -18.92
N LEU A 88 6.87 -3.39 -18.03
CA LEU A 88 5.54 -3.98 -17.99
C LEU A 88 4.75 -3.71 -19.28
N ARG A 89 4.76 -2.47 -19.78
CA ARG A 89 4.13 -2.14 -21.07
C ARG A 89 4.76 -2.92 -22.22
N ASN A 90 6.09 -3.02 -22.25
CA ASN A 90 6.81 -3.78 -23.28
C ASN A 90 6.47 -5.28 -23.21
N TYR A 91 6.45 -5.85 -22.01
CA TYR A 91 6.08 -7.24 -21.77
C TYR A 91 4.66 -7.55 -22.30
N LEU A 92 3.69 -6.68 -22.01
CA LEU A 92 2.30 -6.86 -22.46
C LEU A 92 2.15 -6.70 -23.99
N LYS A 93 2.93 -5.82 -24.62
CA LYS A 93 2.97 -5.68 -26.08
C LYS A 93 3.50 -6.93 -26.76
N THR A 94 4.56 -7.52 -26.21
CA THR A 94 5.22 -8.70 -26.79
C THR A 94 4.41 -9.97 -26.53
N ASN A 95 3.78 -10.12 -25.36
CA ASN A 95 2.99 -11.29 -25.00
C ASN A 95 1.50 -11.18 -25.38
N LYS A 96 1.20 -10.63 -26.57
CA LYS A 96 -0.16 -10.49 -27.14
C LYS A 96 -0.88 -11.84 -27.30
N ARG A 97 -1.37 -12.41 -26.20
CA ARG A 97 -2.49 -13.38 -26.17
C ARG A 97 -3.81 -12.73 -25.71
N ILE A 98 -3.77 -11.49 -25.24
CA ILE A 98 -4.92 -10.77 -24.66
C ILE A 98 -5.83 -10.14 -25.73
N SER A 99 -5.38 -9.99 -26.99
CA SER A 99 -6.19 -9.45 -28.09
C SER A 99 -7.39 -10.31 -28.50
N LYS A 100 -7.62 -11.46 -27.85
CA LYS A 100 -8.79 -12.32 -28.06
C LYS A 100 -9.94 -12.11 -27.08
N LEU A 101 -9.77 -11.33 -26.01
CA LEU A 101 -10.94 -10.88 -25.25
C LEU A 101 -11.51 -9.62 -25.92
N LYS A 102 -12.25 -9.83 -27.01
CA LYS A 102 -13.30 -8.88 -27.38
C LYS A 102 -14.36 -8.95 -26.28
N LEU A 103 -14.57 -7.83 -25.58
CA LEU A 103 -15.84 -7.54 -24.92
C LEU A 103 -16.94 -7.45 -25.98
#